data_AF-A0A195FG32-F1
#
_entry.id   AF-A0A195FG32-F1
#
_cell.length_a   1.000
_cell.length_b   1.000
_cell.length_c   1.000
_cell.angle_alpha   90.00
_cell.angle_beta   90.00
_cell.angle_gamma   90.00
#
_symmetry.space_group_name_H-M   'P 1'
#
loop_
_entity.id
_entity.type
_entity.pdbx_description
1 polymer ?
#
loop_
_entity_poly.entity_id
_entity_poly.type
_entity_poly.pdbx_seq_one_letter_code
_entity_poly.pdbx_strand_id
1 'polypeptide(L)'
;MYKSQFVGLDDKPCDTKCLLCDCTFVLPTNEADFLTHLFKVHRLVIADVWKIANLRSYVHYWSTKFKEEPLTTYCSTMLMDCTPDGQPSKNEHYFLLSDCLSEDKTLRDEIHRAKLEWTLAQQEAERADTSFKRGCIFCRTEICGSRAAYIKHLYQKHNLYLGKPENLVFVDELLDKIQNNIESLICIYCEGTFKDRMVLKEHMRKKFHKSINPHNKAYDKFYINNYLEPEKTWERKQANLKTKPDIGGGSSENEDEESSWSDWNDESVKITCLFCNYSNNEFTCILSHMKEAHSFDFEETVKDLTFYQKVKVVNYIKRQIQLQRCIFCETKSDNVLEHMKNQQHCKIATQKVWDQPEYYFPMSENDSFLYNLDATSNSDEESDVENLTEAM
;
A
#
# COMPACT_ATOMS: atom_id res chain seq x y z
N MET A 1 -24.40 -2.68 -26.88
CA MET A 1 -23.57 -3.90 -26.88
C MET A 1 -22.40 -3.68 -27.83
N TYR A 2 -21.31 -3.08 -27.35
CA TYR A 2 -20.06 -3.06 -28.11
C TYR A 2 -19.52 -4.49 -28.11
N LYS A 3 -19.58 -5.18 -29.26
CA LYS A 3 -18.80 -6.40 -29.46
C LYS A 3 -17.36 -5.92 -29.60
N SER A 4 -16.62 -5.92 -28.50
CA SER A 4 -15.20 -5.62 -28.49
C SER A 4 -14.54 -6.46 -29.59
N GLN A 5 -13.84 -5.80 -30.52
CA GLN A 5 -13.06 -6.45 -31.58
C GLN A 5 -11.90 -7.30 -31.02
N PHE A 6 -11.63 -7.16 -29.72
CA PHE A 6 -10.54 -7.80 -29.02
C PHE A 6 -10.95 -9.16 -28.44
N VAL A 7 -10.05 -10.14 -28.54
CA VAL A 7 -10.32 -11.55 -28.23
C VAL A 7 -9.51 -11.96 -27.00
N GLY A 8 -10.15 -12.63 -26.03
CA GLY A 8 -9.44 -13.22 -24.89
C GLY A 8 -8.93 -12.19 -23.88
N LEU A 9 -9.77 -11.21 -23.54
CA LEU A 9 -9.51 -10.22 -22.49
C LEU A 9 -9.49 -10.82 -21.08
N ASP A 10 -9.67 -12.13 -20.90
CA ASP A 10 -9.74 -12.81 -19.59
C ASP A 10 -8.38 -13.32 -19.08
N ASP A 11 -7.28 -13.01 -19.78
CA ASP A 11 -5.90 -13.43 -19.51
C ASP A 11 -5.71 -14.95 -19.34
N LYS A 12 -6.70 -15.74 -19.76
CA LYS A 12 -6.60 -17.19 -19.69
C LYS A 12 -5.55 -17.68 -20.69
N PRO A 13 -4.69 -18.65 -20.30
CA PRO A 13 -3.72 -19.25 -21.19
C PRO A 13 -4.41 -19.79 -22.44
N CYS A 14 -3.90 -19.41 -23.61
CA CYS A 14 -4.47 -19.86 -24.88
C CYS A 14 -3.42 -19.85 -25.99
N ASP A 15 -3.55 -20.83 -26.87
CA ASP A 15 -2.76 -20.97 -28.08
C ASP A 15 -2.94 -19.75 -28.99
N THR A 16 -1.86 -18.99 -29.15
CA THR A 16 -1.80 -17.80 -29.98
C THR A 16 -0.71 -17.99 -31.03
N LYS A 17 -1.09 -17.84 -32.31
CA LYS A 17 -0.14 -17.91 -33.43
C LYS A 17 0.78 -16.69 -33.46
N CYS A 18 1.97 -16.88 -34.02
CA CYS A 18 2.89 -15.81 -34.32
C CYS A 18 2.29 -14.80 -35.32
N LEU A 19 2.78 -13.56 -35.24
CA LEU A 19 2.42 -12.46 -36.11
C LEU A 19 2.72 -12.76 -37.59
N LEU A 20 3.80 -13.50 -37.85
CA LEU A 20 4.44 -13.61 -39.15
C LEU A 20 4.67 -15.07 -39.60
N CYS A 21 4.37 -16.06 -38.77
CA CYS A 21 4.48 -17.48 -39.12
C CYS A 21 3.45 -18.35 -38.38
N ASP A 22 3.46 -19.66 -38.66
CA ASP A 22 2.54 -20.63 -38.06
C ASP A 22 2.97 -21.17 -36.68
N CYS A 23 4.08 -20.71 -36.12
CA CYS A 23 4.47 -21.08 -34.75
C CYS A 23 3.40 -20.63 -33.76
N THR A 24 3.10 -21.48 -32.78
CA THR A 24 2.04 -21.24 -31.79
C THR A 24 2.64 -21.23 -30.38
N PHE A 25 2.18 -20.28 -29.57
CA PHE A 25 2.66 -20.06 -28.20
C PHE A 25 1.47 -19.89 -27.26
N VAL A 26 1.60 -20.36 -26.01
CA VAL A 26 0.55 -20.22 -25.00
C VAL A 26 0.73 -18.86 -24.30
N LEU A 27 -0.09 -17.87 -24.62
CA LEU A 27 -0.02 -16.54 -23.99
C LEU A 27 -1.07 -16.39 -22.88
N PRO A 28 -0.75 -15.74 -21.75
CA PRO A 28 0.51 -15.03 -21.43
C PRO A 28 1.63 -15.93 -20.84
N THR A 29 1.40 -17.23 -20.64
CA THR A 29 2.33 -18.14 -19.94
C THR A 29 3.74 -18.21 -20.55
N ASN A 30 3.84 -18.21 -21.88
CA ASN A 30 5.09 -18.34 -22.64
C ASN A 30 5.45 -17.02 -23.35
N GLU A 31 5.19 -15.88 -22.70
CA GLU A 31 5.50 -14.54 -23.27
C GLU A 31 6.98 -14.41 -23.65
N ALA A 32 7.90 -14.83 -22.77
CA ALA A 32 9.34 -14.70 -23.03
C ALA A 32 9.80 -15.52 -24.26
N ASP A 33 9.27 -16.73 -24.43
CA ASP A 33 9.57 -17.58 -25.58
C ASP A 33 9.04 -16.96 -26.88
N PHE A 34 7.82 -16.41 -26.81
CA PHE A 34 7.19 -15.71 -27.92
C PHE A 34 8.00 -14.48 -28.35
N LEU A 35 8.40 -13.61 -27.41
CA LEU A 35 9.21 -12.42 -27.70
C LEU A 35 10.60 -12.80 -28.23
N THR A 36 11.21 -13.85 -27.68
CA THR A 36 12.50 -14.37 -28.18
C THR A 36 12.37 -14.90 -29.61
N HIS A 37 11.27 -15.57 -29.93
CA HIS A 37 10.98 -16.04 -31.29
C HIS A 37 10.81 -14.86 -32.27
N LEU A 38 10.05 -13.82 -31.91
CA LEU A 38 9.91 -12.63 -32.74
C LEU A 38 11.26 -11.96 -33.02
N PHE A 39 12.10 -11.84 -32.00
CA PHE A 39 13.43 -11.24 -32.13
C PHE A 39 14.35 -12.08 -33.04
N LYS A 40 14.47 -13.39 -32.77
CA LYS A 40 15.43 -14.26 -33.47
C LYS A 40 15.02 -14.62 -34.89
N VAL A 41 13.75 -14.97 -35.10
CA VAL A 41 13.26 -15.49 -36.38
C VAL A 41 12.79 -14.36 -37.29
N HIS A 42 12.15 -13.33 -36.72
CA HIS A 42 11.51 -12.28 -37.50
C HIS A 42 12.18 -10.91 -37.40
N ARG A 43 13.24 -10.76 -36.57
CA ARG A 43 13.91 -9.48 -36.30
C ARG A 43 12.92 -8.39 -35.86
N LEU A 44 11.82 -8.79 -35.23
CA LEU A 44 10.75 -7.92 -34.78
C LEU A 44 10.83 -7.78 -33.26
N VAL A 45 10.76 -6.55 -32.79
CA VAL A 45 10.76 -6.19 -31.37
C VAL A 45 9.49 -5.41 -31.07
N ILE A 46 8.80 -5.81 -30.00
CA ILE A 46 7.68 -5.05 -29.44
C ILE A 46 8.23 -4.30 -28.23
N ALA A 47 8.22 -2.97 -28.27
CA ALA A 47 8.63 -2.14 -27.14
C ALA A 47 7.61 -2.19 -26.01
N ASP A 48 8.10 -2.10 -24.77
CA ASP A 48 7.30 -1.97 -23.55
C ASP A 48 6.10 -2.92 -23.50
N VAL A 49 6.34 -4.22 -23.70
CA VAL A 49 5.28 -5.25 -23.74
C VAL A 49 4.43 -5.22 -22.47
N TRP A 50 5.05 -4.90 -21.33
CA TRP A 50 4.37 -4.75 -20.05
C TRP A 50 3.32 -3.61 -20.00
N LYS A 51 3.33 -2.66 -20.95
CA LYS A 51 2.28 -1.62 -21.08
C LYS A 51 1.07 -2.13 -21.84
N ILE A 52 1.15 -3.28 -22.51
CA ILE A 52 0.07 -3.83 -23.31
C ILE A 52 -0.89 -4.57 -22.38
N ALA A 53 -2.10 -4.02 -22.20
CA ALA A 53 -3.09 -4.58 -21.27
C ALA A 53 -3.54 -6.02 -21.61
N ASN A 54 -3.46 -6.41 -22.90
CA ASN A 54 -3.70 -7.79 -23.32
C ASN A 54 -2.88 -8.13 -24.58
N LEU A 55 -1.80 -8.90 -24.41
CA LEU A 55 -0.89 -9.26 -25.51
C LEU A 55 -1.57 -10.12 -26.58
N ARG A 56 -2.54 -10.96 -26.22
CA ARG A 56 -3.25 -11.82 -27.18
C ARG A 56 -4.03 -11.02 -28.21
N SER A 57 -4.81 -10.05 -27.75
CA SER A 57 -5.57 -9.14 -28.61
C SER A 57 -4.64 -8.29 -29.48
N TYR A 58 -3.53 -7.82 -28.91
CA TYR A 58 -2.50 -7.07 -29.62
C TYR A 58 -1.89 -7.89 -30.76
N VAL A 59 -1.51 -9.15 -30.49
CA VAL A 59 -0.95 -10.06 -31.48
C VAL A 59 -1.96 -10.38 -32.58
N HIS A 60 -3.23 -10.61 -32.22
CA HIS A 60 -4.28 -10.87 -33.20
C HIS A 60 -4.48 -9.71 -34.19
N TYR A 61 -4.50 -8.48 -33.69
CA TYR A 61 -4.62 -7.28 -34.51
C TYR A 61 -3.47 -7.18 -35.52
N TRP A 62 -2.23 -7.22 -35.03
CA TRP A 62 -1.05 -7.10 -35.88
C TRP A 62 -0.87 -8.28 -36.85
N SER A 63 -1.25 -9.50 -36.47
CA SER A 63 -1.25 -10.65 -37.38
C SER A 63 -2.19 -10.47 -38.58
N THR A 64 -3.28 -9.71 -38.40
CA THR A 64 -4.19 -9.39 -39.50
C THR A 64 -3.61 -8.27 -40.37
N LYS A 65 -3.07 -7.22 -39.75
CA LYS A 65 -2.49 -6.07 -40.47
C LYS A 65 -1.25 -6.41 -41.29
N PHE A 66 -0.36 -7.26 -40.77
CA PHE A 66 0.85 -7.68 -41.49
C PHE A 66 0.59 -8.64 -42.66
N LYS A 67 -0.64 -9.13 -42.82
CA LYS A 67 -1.04 -9.85 -44.04
C LYS A 67 -1.44 -8.89 -45.17
N GLU A 68 -1.86 -7.68 -44.82
CA GLU A 68 -2.32 -6.66 -45.77
C GLU A 68 -1.15 -5.84 -46.30
N GLU A 69 -0.27 -5.38 -45.41
CA GLU A 69 0.82 -4.44 -45.72
C GLU A 69 2.16 -4.91 -45.11
N PRO A 70 3.31 -4.51 -45.69
CA PRO A 70 4.62 -4.89 -45.19
C PRO A 70 4.96 -4.22 -43.85
N LEU A 71 5.89 -4.84 -43.09
CA LEU A 71 6.34 -4.36 -41.78
C LEU A 71 6.83 -2.91 -41.78
N THR A 72 7.47 -2.46 -42.88
CA THR A 72 8.00 -1.10 -43.03
C THR A 72 6.95 0.01 -42.94
N THR A 73 5.67 -0.32 -43.17
CA THR A 73 4.57 0.65 -43.09
C THR A 73 4.21 0.99 -41.65
N TYR A 74 4.33 0.01 -40.74
CA TYR A 74 3.84 0.12 -39.37
C TYR A 74 4.92 -0.04 -38.30
N CYS A 75 6.15 -0.36 -38.69
CA CYS A 75 7.27 -0.53 -37.76
C CYS A 75 8.38 0.49 -38.07
N SER A 76 9.03 0.99 -37.02
CA SER A 76 10.28 1.73 -37.19
C SER A 76 11.39 0.76 -37.56
N THR A 77 12.17 1.07 -38.61
CA THR A 77 13.31 0.24 -39.01
C THR A 77 14.57 0.71 -38.29
N MET A 78 15.23 -0.20 -37.58
CA MET A 78 16.53 0.00 -36.94
C MET A 78 17.59 -0.80 -37.67
N LEU A 79 18.79 -0.24 -37.79
CA LEU A 79 19.96 -0.93 -38.32
C LEU A 79 20.86 -1.34 -37.17
N MET A 80 21.25 -2.61 -37.13
CA MET A 80 22.13 -3.14 -36.10
C MET A 80 23.32 -3.87 -36.73
N ASP A 81 24.50 -3.74 -36.12
CA ASP A 81 25.74 -4.35 -36.62
C ASP A 81 25.97 -5.76 -36.07
N CYS A 82 24.92 -6.42 -35.57
CA CYS A 82 24.95 -7.79 -35.10
C CYS A 82 23.67 -8.58 -35.45
N THR A 83 23.87 -9.89 -35.63
CA THR A 83 22.81 -10.89 -35.76
C THR A 83 22.13 -11.14 -34.41
N PRO A 84 20.92 -11.73 -34.40
CA PRO A 84 20.23 -12.09 -33.16
C PRO A 84 21.02 -13.05 -32.25
N ASP A 85 21.97 -13.80 -32.81
CA ASP A 85 22.88 -14.72 -32.10
C ASP A 85 24.18 -14.04 -31.64
N GLY A 86 24.29 -12.71 -31.77
CA GLY A 86 25.42 -11.92 -31.30
C GLY A 86 26.64 -11.93 -32.24
N GLN A 87 26.55 -12.53 -33.42
CA GLN A 87 27.62 -12.49 -34.41
C GLN A 87 27.64 -11.14 -35.13
N PRO A 88 28.81 -10.52 -35.36
CA PRO A 88 28.90 -9.24 -36.05
C PRO A 88 28.43 -9.35 -37.51
N SER A 89 27.44 -8.54 -37.89
CA SER A 89 26.83 -8.48 -39.22
C SER A 89 26.38 -7.07 -39.49
N LYS A 90 26.91 -6.42 -40.54
CA LYS A 90 26.67 -4.98 -40.78
C LYS A 90 25.27 -4.73 -41.35
N ASN A 91 24.63 -3.66 -40.89
CA ASN A 91 23.34 -3.17 -41.42
C ASN A 91 22.20 -4.20 -41.39
N GLU A 92 22.08 -4.99 -40.33
CA GLU A 92 20.90 -5.86 -40.17
C GLU A 92 19.66 -5.02 -39.87
N HIS A 93 18.60 -5.21 -40.67
CA HIS A 93 17.31 -4.56 -40.44
C HIS A 93 16.53 -5.25 -39.32
N TYR A 94 16.20 -4.50 -38.29
CA TYR A 94 15.26 -4.85 -37.23
C TYR A 94 14.04 -3.95 -37.30
N PHE A 95 12.87 -4.51 -36.99
CA PHE A 95 11.59 -3.80 -36.97
C PHE A 95 11.16 -3.59 -35.52
N LEU A 96 10.75 -2.36 -35.19
CA LEU A 96 10.28 -1.99 -33.86
C LEU A 96 8.81 -1.53 -33.91
N LEU A 97 7.97 -2.22 -33.15
CA LEU A 97 6.62 -1.76 -32.79
C LEU A 97 6.69 -1.04 -31.45
N SER A 98 6.32 0.24 -31.40
CA SER A 98 6.31 1.03 -30.17
C SER A 98 5.19 2.05 -30.14
N ASP A 99 4.86 2.49 -28.93
CA ASP A 99 3.89 3.56 -28.64
C ASP A 99 4.27 4.94 -29.20
N CYS A 100 5.45 5.06 -29.81
CA CYS A 100 5.85 6.23 -30.59
C CYS A 100 5.10 6.31 -31.94
N LEU A 101 4.60 5.17 -32.43
CA LEU A 101 3.83 5.09 -33.67
C LEU A 101 2.36 5.29 -33.36
N SER A 102 1.69 6.16 -34.11
CA SER A 102 0.30 6.55 -33.83
C SER A 102 -0.66 5.37 -33.80
N GLU A 103 -0.53 4.46 -34.76
CA GLU A 103 -1.38 3.26 -34.86
C GLU A 103 -1.18 2.32 -33.66
N ASP A 104 0.07 2.06 -33.29
CA ASP A 104 0.40 1.19 -32.15
C ASP A 104 -0.08 1.79 -30.83
N LYS A 105 0.08 3.11 -30.67
CA LYS A 105 -0.43 3.84 -29.51
C LYS A 105 -1.94 3.73 -29.41
N THR A 106 -2.67 4.04 -30.49
CA THR A 106 -4.14 3.94 -30.52
C THR A 106 -4.61 2.52 -30.20
N LEU A 107 -3.96 1.50 -30.78
CA LEU A 107 -4.27 0.11 -30.48
C LEU A 107 -4.09 -0.23 -28.99
N ARG A 108 -2.97 0.17 -28.39
CA ARG A 108 -2.70 -0.07 -26.96
C ARG A 108 -3.76 0.59 -26.09
N ASP A 109 -4.15 1.82 -26.40
CA ASP A 109 -5.18 2.57 -25.67
C ASP A 109 -6.57 1.92 -25.82
N GLU A 110 -6.92 1.44 -27.01
CA GLU A 110 -8.17 0.73 -27.25
C GLU A 110 -8.24 -0.61 -26.52
N ILE A 111 -7.16 -1.40 -26.54
CA ILE A 111 -7.07 -2.66 -25.80
C ILE A 111 -7.17 -2.39 -24.30
N HIS A 112 -6.49 -1.36 -23.80
CA HIS A 112 -6.56 -0.96 -22.40
C HIS A 112 -7.99 -0.60 -22.00
N ARG A 113 -8.68 0.24 -22.79
CA ARG A 113 -10.07 0.61 -22.54
C ARG A 113 -11.00 -0.59 -22.56
N ALA A 114 -10.86 -1.47 -23.54
CA ALA A 114 -11.67 -2.68 -23.63
C ALA A 114 -11.44 -3.63 -22.43
N LYS A 115 -10.19 -3.75 -21.97
CA LYS A 115 -9.83 -4.52 -20.78
C LYS A 115 -10.44 -3.90 -19.51
N LEU A 116 -10.39 -2.58 -19.38
CA LEU A 116 -11.01 -1.87 -18.26
C LEU A 116 -12.53 -2.06 -18.24
N GLU A 117 -13.21 -1.87 -19.36
CA GLU A 117 -14.66 -2.07 -19.49
C GLU A 117 -15.07 -3.51 -19.12
N TRP A 118 -14.33 -4.50 -19.62
CA TRP A 118 -14.55 -5.91 -19.29
C TRP A 118 -14.37 -6.18 -17.79
N THR A 119 -13.32 -5.62 -17.19
CA THR A 119 -13.02 -5.78 -15.75
C THR A 119 -14.08 -5.12 -14.88
N LEU A 120 -14.56 -3.93 -15.26
CA LEU A 120 -15.66 -3.25 -14.57
C LEU A 120 -16.97 -4.04 -14.66
N ALA A 121 -17.29 -4.61 -15.83
CA ALA A 121 -18.46 -5.47 -15.99
C ALA A 121 -18.38 -6.72 -15.10
N GLN A 122 -17.19 -7.33 -14.98
CA GLN A 122 -16.99 -8.45 -14.05
C GLN A 122 -17.19 -8.02 -12.59
N GLN A 123 -16.63 -6.87 -12.20
CA GLN A 123 -16.80 -6.34 -10.84
C GLN A 123 -18.28 -6.07 -10.52
N GLU A 124 -19.02 -5.47 -11.45
CA GLU A 124 -20.45 -5.22 -11.29
C GLU A 124 -21.23 -6.52 -11.12
N ALA A 125 -20.93 -7.54 -11.94
CA ALA A 125 -21.53 -8.86 -11.82
C ALA A 125 -21.24 -9.52 -10.45
N GLU A 126 -19.99 -9.44 -9.97
CA GLU A 126 -19.59 -9.99 -8.66
C GLU A 126 -20.26 -9.29 -7.48
N ARG A 127 -20.57 -8.00 -7.61
CA ARG A 127 -21.29 -7.21 -6.59
C ARG A 127 -22.79 -7.47 -6.61
N ALA A 128 -23.39 -7.64 -7.79
CA ALA A 128 -24.81 -7.94 -7.96
C ALA A 128 -25.14 -9.39 -7.55
N ASP A 129 -24.16 -10.29 -7.57
CA ASP A 129 -24.33 -11.68 -7.18
C ASP A 129 -24.55 -11.83 -5.67
N THR A 130 -25.74 -12.33 -5.32
CA THR A 130 -26.19 -12.64 -3.95
C THR A 130 -26.20 -14.14 -3.64
N SER A 131 -25.82 -14.97 -4.62
CA SER A 131 -25.75 -16.42 -4.49
C SER A 131 -24.40 -16.93 -3.96
N PHE A 132 -23.47 -16.02 -3.65
CA PHE A 132 -22.13 -16.37 -3.18
C PHE A 132 -22.21 -17.16 -1.87
N LYS A 133 -21.48 -18.28 -1.83
CA LYS A 133 -21.40 -19.18 -0.68
C LYS A 133 -20.00 -19.76 -0.58
N ARG A 134 -19.30 -19.48 0.52
CA ARG A 134 -17.94 -19.98 0.75
C ARG A 134 -17.63 -20.14 2.24
N GLY A 135 -16.89 -21.19 2.59
CA GLY A 135 -16.35 -21.39 3.93
C GLY A 135 -15.13 -20.50 4.20
N CYS A 136 -15.02 -19.97 5.42
CA CYS A 136 -13.89 -19.12 5.79
C CYS A 136 -12.55 -19.90 5.82
N ILE A 137 -11.49 -19.28 5.32
CA ILE A 137 -10.13 -19.87 5.27
C ILE A 137 -9.54 -20.09 6.68
N PHE A 138 -9.98 -19.34 7.70
CA PHE A 138 -9.39 -19.38 9.05
C PHE A 138 -10.30 -19.95 10.14
N CYS A 139 -11.61 -20.01 9.92
CA CYS A 139 -12.58 -20.50 10.90
C CYS A 139 -13.65 -21.38 10.26
N ARG A 140 -14.55 -21.92 11.09
CA ARG A 140 -15.63 -22.82 10.65
C ARG A 140 -16.89 -22.09 10.18
N THR A 141 -16.85 -20.76 10.09
CA THR A 141 -18.00 -19.97 9.64
C THR A 141 -18.15 -20.09 8.14
N GLU A 142 -19.35 -20.45 7.71
CA GLU A 142 -19.77 -20.38 6.32
C GLU A 142 -20.47 -19.05 6.07
N ILE A 143 -20.06 -18.36 5.01
CA ILE A 143 -20.60 -17.04 4.65
C ILE A 143 -21.41 -17.22 3.38
N CYS A 144 -22.67 -16.77 3.43
CA CYS A 144 -23.62 -16.78 2.33
C CYS A 144 -24.07 -15.34 2.05
N GLY A 145 -24.40 -15.03 0.80
CA GLY A 145 -24.88 -13.72 0.37
C GLY A 145 -23.92 -13.05 -0.60
N SER A 146 -23.18 -12.03 -0.15
CA SER A 146 -22.26 -11.27 -1.00
C SER A 146 -20.79 -11.52 -0.68
N ARG A 147 -19.93 -11.37 -1.70
CA ARG A 147 -18.46 -11.39 -1.55
C ARG A 147 -17.96 -10.31 -0.59
N ALA A 148 -18.61 -9.15 -0.57
CA ALA A 148 -18.32 -8.07 0.37
C ALA A 148 -18.51 -8.49 1.83
N ALA A 149 -19.54 -9.29 2.14
CA ALA A 149 -19.74 -9.83 3.47
C ALA A 149 -18.61 -10.79 3.89
N TYR A 150 -18.08 -11.56 2.93
CA TYR A 150 -16.93 -12.44 3.16
C TYR A 150 -15.66 -11.65 3.47
N ILE A 151 -15.36 -10.62 2.68
CA ILE A 151 -14.19 -9.74 2.91
C ILE A 151 -14.33 -9.02 4.26
N LYS A 152 -15.53 -8.51 4.58
CA LYS A 152 -15.81 -7.89 5.89
C LYS A 152 -15.60 -8.86 7.04
N HIS A 153 -16.00 -10.12 6.91
CA HIS A 153 -15.75 -11.16 7.90
C HIS A 153 -14.24 -11.40 8.11
N LEU A 154 -13.46 -11.50 7.03
CA LEU A 154 -12.00 -11.67 7.11
C LEU A 154 -11.34 -10.51 7.86
N TYR A 155 -11.77 -9.27 7.59
CA TYR A 155 -11.29 -8.10 8.31
C TYR A 155 -11.70 -8.14 9.79
N GLN A 156 -12.98 -8.29 10.10
CA GLN A 156 -13.48 -8.16 11.48
C GLN A 156 -13.06 -9.31 12.41
N LYS A 157 -13.06 -10.56 11.92
CA LYS A 157 -12.76 -11.73 12.76
C LYS A 157 -11.30 -12.18 12.70
N HIS A 158 -10.61 -11.90 11.60
CA HIS A 158 -9.24 -12.38 11.37
C HIS A 158 -8.23 -11.25 11.20
N ASN A 159 -8.68 -10.00 11.24
CA ASN A 159 -7.86 -8.81 11.02
C ASN A 159 -7.09 -8.86 9.71
N LEU A 160 -7.60 -9.57 8.70
CA LEU A 160 -7.00 -9.69 7.38
C LEU A 160 -7.55 -8.58 6.47
N TYR A 161 -6.67 -7.68 6.04
CA TYR A 161 -7.01 -6.55 5.19
C TYR A 161 -6.69 -6.85 3.73
N LEU A 162 -7.73 -6.97 2.90
CA LEU A 162 -7.60 -7.15 1.45
C LEU A 162 -7.86 -5.85 0.66
N GLY A 163 -8.31 -4.78 1.34
CA GLY A 163 -8.78 -3.53 0.73
C GLY A 163 -10.30 -3.36 0.81
N LYS A 164 -10.80 -2.21 0.32
CA LYS A 164 -12.25 -1.96 0.19
C LYS A 164 -12.85 -3.01 -0.76
N PRO A 165 -14.00 -3.65 -0.43
CA PRO A 165 -14.68 -4.57 -1.34
C PRO A 165 -15.00 -3.96 -2.71
N GLU A 166 -15.20 -2.63 -2.73
CA GLU A 166 -15.42 -1.86 -3.96
C GLU A 166 -14.17 -1.80 -4.86
N ASN A 167 -12.98 -1.92 -4.31
CA ASN A 167 -11.76 -1.83 -5.12
C ASN A 167 -11.31 -3.20 -5.64
N LEU A 168 -12.03 -4.27 -5.31
CA LEU A 168 -11.67 -5.65 -5.65
C LEU A 168 -12.45 -6.16 -6.86
N VAL A 169 -11.81 -7.01 -7.65
CA VAL A 169 -12.36 -7.73 -8.81
C VAL A 169 -11.71 -9.10 -8.91
N PHE A 170 -12.39 -10.07 -9.53
CA PHE A 170 -11.98 -11.49 -9.53
C PHE A 170 -11.81 -12.02 -8.11
N VAL A 171 -12.75 -11.69 -7.22
CA VAL A 171 -12.64 -11.98 -5.79
C VAL A 171 -12.51 -13.48 -5.54
N ASP A 172 -13.19 -14.31 -6.31
CA ASP A 172 -13.14 -15.76 -6.14
C ASP A 172 -11.72 -16.31 -6.41
N GLU A 173 -11.08 -15.84 -7.49
CA GLU A 173 -9.69 -16.17 -7.82
C GLU A 173 -8.70 -15.64 -6.77
N LEU A 174 -8.94 -14.43 -6.23
CA LEU A 174 -8.13 -13.88 -5.15
C LEU A 174 -8.19 -14.76 -3.90
N LEU A 175 -9.41 -15.16 -3.51
CA LEU A 175 -9.64 -16.00 -2.35
C LEU A 175 -9.04 -17.39 -2.54
N ASP A 176 -9.13 -17.97 -3.74
CA ASP A 176 -8.48 -19.23 -4.09
C ASP A 176 -6.96 -19.13 -3.98
N LYS A 177 -6.37 -18.05 -4.49
CA LYS A 177 -4.92 -17.82 -4.39
C LYS A 177 -4.46 -17.68 -2.93
N ILE A 178 -5.21 -16.93 -2.11
CA ILE A 178 -4.91 -16.81 -0.68
C ILE A 178 -5.04 -18.16 0.01
N GLN A 179 -6.12 -18.89 -0.27
CA GLN A 179 -6.35 -20.20 0.32
C GLN A 179 -5.22 -21.19 -0.03
N ASN A 180 -4.82 -21.24 -1.30
CA ASN A 180 -3.71 -22.08 -1.78
C ASN A 180 -2.39 -21.73 -1.09
N ASN A 181 -2.10 -20.43 -0.89
CA ASN A 181 -0.91 -20.01 -0.17
C ASN A 181 -0.94 -20.47 1.30
N ILE A 182 -2.07 -20.29 1.99
CA ILE A 182 -2.22 -20.72 3.38
C ILE A 182 -2.14 -22.25 3.51
N GLU A 183 -2.71 -23.01 2.58
CA GLU A 183 -2.62 -24.48 2.52
C GLU A 183 -1.20 -24.96 2.22
N SER A 184 -0.47 -24.23 1.38
CA SER A 184 0.96 -24.45 1.10
C SER A 184 1.89 -23.93 2.21
N LEU A 185 1.32 -23.43 3.31
CA LEU A 185 2.05 -22.88 4.46
C LEU A 185 2.93 -21.67 4.11
N ILE A 186 2.50 -20.87 3.14
CA ILE A 186 3.17 -19.65 2.69
C ILE A 186 2.45 -18.43 3.26
N CYS A 187 3.21 -17.50 3.86
CA CYS A 187 2.67 -16.22 4.30
C CYS A 187 2.37 -15.30 3.12
N ILE A 188 1.15 -14.77 3.06
CA ILE A 188 0.69 -13.86 1.98
C ILE A 188 1.36 -12.49 1.96
N TYR A 189 2.09 -12.11 3.01
CA TYR A 189 2.77 -10.82 3.11
C TYR A 189 4.28 -10.94 2.86
N CYS A 190 4.97 -11.80 3.61
CA CYS A 190 6.42 -11.95 3.49
C CYS A 190 6.85 -13.10 2.57
N GLU A 191 5.91 -13.91 2.07
CA GLU A 191 6.16 -15.05 1.19
C GLU A 191 7.05 -16.15 1.80
N GLY A 192 7.32 -16.07 3.11
CA GLY A 192 8.01 -17.11 3.85
C GLY A 192 7.20 -18.41 3.91
N THR A 193 7.88 -19.55 3.79
CA THR A 193 7.28 -20.88 3.93
C THR A 193 7.49 -21.41 5.36
N PHE A 194 6.46 -22.04 5.92
CA PHE A 194 6.43 -22.50 7.31
C PHE A 194 6.20 -24.01 7.41
N LYS A 195 6.58 -24.59 8.55
CA LYS A 195 6.51 -26.04 8.76
C LYS A 195 5.10 -26.54 9.05
N ASP A 196 4.29 -25.72 9.70
CA ASP A 196 2.91 -26.05 10.04
C ASP A 196 2.00 -24.80 10.05
N ARG A 197 0.69 -25.06 10.03
CA ARG A 197 -0.33 -24.00 9.99
C ARG A 197 -0.41 -23.18 11.29
N MET A 198 -0.01 -23.75 12.43
CA MET A 198 -0.04 -23.04 13.71
C MET A 198 1.07 -22.00 13.77
N VAL A 199 2.28 -22.36 13.37
CA VAL A 199 3.46 -21.51 13.27
C VAL A 199 3.22 -20.41 12.25
N LEU A 200 2.64 -20.70 11.08
CA LEU A 200 2.25 -19.66 10.11
C LEU A 200 1.25 -18.67 10.71
N LYS A 201 0.20 -19.16 11.38
CA LYS A 201 -0.82 -18.30 11.99
C LYS A 201 -0.23 -17.42 13.10
N GLU A 202 0.63 -18.00 13.93
CA GLU A 202 1.31 -17.27 15.01
C GLU A 202 2.32 -16.25 14.46
N HIS A 203 3.03 -16.60 13.39
CA HIS A 203 3.90 -15.68 12.65
C HIS A 203 3.11 -14.48 12.13
N MET A 204 2.00 -14.72 11.40
CA MET A 204 1.17 -13.65 10.85
C MET A 204 0.61 -12.73 11.95
N ARG A 205 0.26 -13.30 13.11
CA ARG A 205 -0.21 -12.56 14.27
C ARG A 205 0.89 -11.69 14.90
N LYS A 206 2.06 -12.27 15.20
CA LYS A 206 3.18 -11.57 15.87
C LYS A 206 3.83 -10.51 15.00
N LYS A 207 3.99 -10.78 13.71
CA LYS A 207 4.64 -9.87 12.75
C LYS A 207 3.68 -8.91 12.07
N PHE A 208 2.39 -8.93 12.45
CA PHE A 208 1.36 -8.10 11.83
C PHE A 208 1.29 -8.23 10.30
N HIS A 209 1.60 -9.41 9.77
CA HIS A 209 1.46 -9.76 8.35
C HIS A 209 -0.01 -10.03 8.03
N LYS A 210 -0.78 -8.95 8.03
CA LYS A 210 -2.24 -8.93 7.98
C LYS A 210 -2.78 -8.37 6.66
N SER A 211 -1.90 -8.03 5.74
CA SER A 211 -2.23 -7.58 4.38
C SER A 211 -1.52 -8.48 3.36
N ILE A 212 -1.89 -8.32 2.10
CA ILE A 212 -1.15 -8.93 0.98
C ILE A 212 0.18 -8.19 0.80
N ASN A 213 1.22 -8.91 0.35
CA ASN A 213 2.50 -8.33 -0.01
C ASN A 213 2.33 -7.16 -1.01
N PRO A 214 2.66 -5.91 -0.65
CA PRO A 214 2.54 -4.76 -1.55
C PRO A 214 3.45 -4.85 -2.78
N HIS A 215 4.54 -5.63 -2.71
CA HIS A 215 5.50 -5.74 -3.81
C HIS A 215 5.17 -6.89 -4.79
N ASN A 216 4.22 -7.76 -4.45
CA ASN A 216 3.88 -8.88 -5.31
C ASN A 216 2.85 -8.47 -6.37
N LYS A 217 3.37 -8.15 -7.56
CA LYS A 217 2.60 -7.73 -8.73
C LYS A 217 1.55 -8.74 -9.19
N ALA A 218 1.69 -10.02 -8.81
CA ALA A 218 0.70 -11.03 -9.18
C ALA A 218 -0.63 -10.87 -8.44
N TYR A 219 -0.73 -9.92 -7.50
CA TYR A 219 -1.99 -9.50 -6.88
C TYR A 219 -2.60 -8.24 -7.50
N ASP A 220 -1.83 -7.49 -8.30
CA ASP A 220 -2.29 -6.21 -8.89
C ASP A 220 -3.56 -6.39 -9.72
N LYS A 221 -3.71 -7.54 -10.39
CA LYS A 221 -4.88 -7.89 -11.21
C LYS A 221 -6.21 -7.93 -10.44
N PHE A 222 -6.17 -8.05 -9.11
CA PHE A 222 -7.38 -8.12 -8.29
C PHE A 222 -7.88 -6.75 -7.85
N TYR A 223 -7.17 -5.67 -8.17
CA TYR A 223 -7.49 -4.31 -7.75
C TYR A 223 -7.90 -3.45 -8.95
N ILE A 224 -9.13 -2.93 -8.93
CA ILE A 224 -9.68 -2.16 -10.06
C ILE A 224 -8.88 -0.88 -10.34
N ASN A 225 -8.29 -0.28 -9.31
CA ASN A 225 -7.50 0.95 -9.43
C ASN A 225 -6.31 0.77 -10.38
N ASN A 226 -5.76 -0.44 -10.47
CA ASN A 226 -4.63 -0.74 -11.36
C ASN A 226 -5.02 -0.79 -12.85
N TYR A 227 -6.31 -0.74 -13.17
CA TYR A 227 -6.83 -0.66 -14.53
C TYR A 227 -7.25 0.77 -14.92
N LEU A 228 -7.32 1.71 -13.98
CA LEU A 228 -7.81 3.08 -14.23
C LEU A 228 -6.71 3.99 -14.79
N GLU A 229 -5.49 3.89 -14.28
CA GLU A 229 -4.39 4.78 -14.64
C GLU A 229 -3.14 3.98 -15.04
N PRO A 230 -2.96 3.67 -16.33
CA PRO A 230 -1.75 3.00 -16.81
C PRO A 230 -0.51 3.86 -16.55
N GLU A 231 -0.67 5.18 -16.47
CA GLU A 231 0.42 6.11 -16.27
C GLU A 231 0.88 6.25 -14.81
N LYS A 232 -0.02 6.51 -13.86
CA LYS A 232 0.40 6.67 -12.45
C LYS A 232 0.88 5.39 -11.78
N THR A 233 0.39 4.24 -12.27
CA THR A 233 0.91 2.94 -11.83
C THR A 233 2.40 2.79 -12.20
N TRP A 234 2.93 3.50 -13.22
CA TRP A 234 4.34 3.38 -13.63
C TRP A 234 5.30 4.33 -12.93
N GLU A 235 4.89 5.52 -12.52
CA GLU A 235 5.72 6.43 -11.72
C GLU A 235 6.10 5.72 -10.40
N ARG A 236 5.13 5.02 -9.81
CA ARG A 236 5.33 4.11 -8.68
C ARG A 236 6.23 2.91 -9.02
N LYS A 237 6.19 2.36 -10.25
CA LYS A 237 7.03 1.24 -10.70
C LYS A 237 8.51 1.65 -10.91
N GLN A 238 8.80 2.86 -11.40
CA GLN A 238 10.18 3.34 -11.57
C GLN A 238 10.83 3.72 -10.24
N ALA A 239 10.08 4.33 -9.32
CA ALA A 239 10.55 4.64 -7.98
C ALA A 239 10.95 3.36 -7.20
N ASN A 240 10.13 2.31 -7.28
CA ASN A 240 10.37 1.05 -6.56
C ASN A 240 11.44 0.13 -7.18
N LEU A 241 11.78 0.28 -8.47
CA LEU A 241 12.84 -0.53 -9.12
C LEU A 241 14.25 0.01 -8.85
N LYS A 242 14.39 1.29 -8.47
CA LYS A 242 15.69 1.88 -8.09
C LYS A 242 16.11 1.52 -6.66
N THR A 243 15.18 1.04 -5.84
CA THR A 243 15.45 0.64 -4.45
C THR A 243 15.68 -0.88 -4.38
N LYS A 244 16.93 -1.31 -4.56
CA LYS A 244 17.36 -2.65 -4.10
C LYS A 244 17.46 -2.65 -2.56
N PRO A 245 17.34 -3.82 -1.90
CA PRO A 245 17.16 -3.90 -0.47
C PRO A 245 18.52 -3.67 0.19
N ASP A 246 18.68 -2.52 0.83
CA ASP A 246 19.68 -2.39 1.88
C ASP A 246 18.98 -2.13 3.21
N ILE A 247 19.45 -2.88 4.19
CA ILE A 247 19.05 -2.82 5.58
C ILE A 247 19.62 -1.51 6.12
N GLY A 248 18.79 -0.53 6.43
CA GLY A 248 19.23 0.69 7.09
C GLY A 248 18.35 1.87 6.74
N GLY A 249 17.79 2.52 7.78
CA GLY A 249 16.93 3.69 7.64
C GLY A 249 17.60 4.87 6.94
N GLY A 250 16.75 5.77 6.44
CA GLY A 250 17.15 7.04 5.86
C GLY A 250 16.02 7.61 5.01
N SER A 251 15.44 8.71 5.49
CA SER A 251 14.37 9.51 4.89
C SER A 251 14.52 9.77 3.39
N SER A 252 13.38 9.80 2.70
CA SER A 252 13.22 10.60 1.49
C SER A 252 12.00 11.49 1.71
N GLU A 253 12.30 12.73 2.10
CA GLU A 253 11.41 13.88 1.97
C GLU A 253 10.95 13.98 0.52
N ASN A 254 9.63 14.03 0.33
CA ASN A 254 8.94 14.69 -0.77
C ASN A 254 7.50 14.91 -0.27
N GLU A 255 7.29 16.13 0.19
CA GLU A 255 6.00 16.77 0.42
C GLU A 255 5.17 16.72 -0.88
N ASP A 256 4.01 16.06 -0.81
CA ASP A 256 2.83 16.15 -1.71
C ASP A 256 2.07 14.81 -1.88
N GLU A 257 1.83 14.06 -0.80
CA GLU A 257 0.85 12.96 -0.78
C GLU A 257 -0.05 12.94 0.49
N GLU A 258 -0.39 14.10 1.05
CA GLU A 258 -1.44 14.25 2.08
C GLU A 258 -2.87 14.32 1.48
N SER A 259 -3.23 13.40 0.58
CA SER A 259 -4.63 13.37 0.07
C SER A 259 -5.21 11.98 -0.22
N SER A 260 -4.70 10.91 0.42
CA SER A 260 -5.32 9.58 0.29
C SER A 260 -5.50 8.80 1.60
N TRP A 261 -5.33 9.47 2.75
CA TRP A 261 -5.51 8.85 4.07
C TRP A 261 -6.57 9.53 4.96
N SER A 262 -7.26 10.56 4.46
CA SER A 262 -8.26 11.32 5.22
C SER A 262 -9.67 10.71 5.25
N ASP A 263 -9.92 9.57 4.60
CA ASP A 263 -11.26 9.00 4.41
C ASP A 263 -11.55 7.75 5.29
N TRP A 264 -10.80 7.58 6.38
CA TRP A 264 -10.97 6.49 7.36
C TRP A 264 -11.00 6.95 8.82
N ASN A 265 -11.36 8.20 9.10
CA ASN A 265 -11.68 8.61 10.46
C ASN A 265 -13.15 8.37 10.81
N ASP A 266 -13.59 7.11 10.80
CA ASP A 266 -14.92 6.75 11.31
C ASP A 266 -14.85 5.54 12.28
N GLU A 267 -14.01 5.69 13.29
CA GLU A 267 -14.28 5.29 14.67
C GLU A 267 -13.47 6.26 15.55
N SER A 268 -14.09 7.39 15.93
CA SER A 268 -13.46 8.44 16.74
C SER A 268 -12.83 7.87 18.01
N VAL A 269 -11.50 7.72 18.02
CA VAL A 269 -10.74 7.33 19.19
C VAL A 269 -10.89 8.44 20.22
N LYS A 270 -11.54 8.12 21.35
CA LYS A 270 -11.73 9.07 22.45
C LYS A 270 -10.38 9.47 23.03
N ILE A 271 -10.07 10.76 23.00
CA ILE A 271 -8.91 11.38 23.61
C ILE A 271 -9.25 11.66 25.07
N THR A 272 -8.40 11.23 26.00
CA THR A 272 -8.61 11.45 27.44
C THR A 272 -7.74 12.59 27.95
N CYS A 273 -8.29 13.42 28.84
CA CYS A 273 -7.57 14.49 29.52
C CYS A 273 -6.38 13.95 30.34
N LEU A 274 -5.30 14.73 30.43
CA LEU A 274 -4.10 14.35 31.19
C LEU A 274 -4.31 14.30 32.71
N PHE A 275 -5.33 15.02 33.22
CA PHE A 275 -5.55 15.21 34.64
C PHE A 275 -6.78 14.48 35.17
N CYS A 276 -7.74 14.11 34.33
CA CYS A 276 -8.98 13.49 34.79
C CYS A 276 -9.57 12.54 33.75
N ASN A 277 -10.68 11.87 34.13
CA ASN A 277 -11.34 10.87 33.30
C ASN A 277 -12.24 11.47 32.20
N TYR A 278 -12.16 12.79 31.95
CA TYR A 278 -12.89 13.42 30.84
C TYR A 278 -12.29 12.98 29.50
N SER A 279 -13.14 12.54 28.59
CA SER A 279 -12.74 12.10 27.25
C SER A 279 -13.62 12.70 26.17
N ASN A 280 -13.03 13.10 25.05
CA ASN A 280 -13.72 13.70 23.92
C ASN A 280 -13.09 13.21 22.61
N ASN A 281 -13.85 13.28 21.52
CA ASN A 281 -13.41 12.90 20.19
C ASN A 281 -12.60 14.01 19.51
N GLU A 282 -12.69 15.24 20.00
CA GLU A 282 -12.01 16.40 19.44
C GLU A 282 -10.89 16.87 20.37
N PHE A 283 -9.67 17.02 19.84
CA PHE A 283 -8.51 17.43 20.63
C PHE A 283 -8.65 18.85 21.19
N THR A 284 -9.22 19.77 20.40
CA THR A 284 -9.54 21.15 20.82
C THR A 284 -10.45 21.19 22.05
N CYS A 285 -11.44 20.30 22.14
CA CYS A 285 -12.31 20.16 23.31
C CYS A 285 -11.58 19.64 24.57
N ILE A 286 -10.50 18.87 24.41
CA ILE A 286 -9.66 18.44 25.54
C ILE A 286 -8.77 19.59 26.01
N LEU A 287 -8.20 20.37 25.08
CA LEU A 287 -7.39 21.54 25.41
C LEU A 287 -8.21 22.61 26.14
N SER A 288 -9.41 22.92 25.65
CA SER A 288 -10.32 23.86 26.34
C SER A 288 -10.70 23.37 27.73
N HIS A 289 -11.00 22.07 27.87
CA HIS A 289 -11.27 21.46 29.17
C HIS A 289 -10.08 21.58 30.14
N MET A 290 -8.84 21.40 29.67
CA MET A 290 -7.64 21.58 30.50
C MET A 290 -7.48 23.05 30.96
N LYS A 291 -7.81 24.03 30.10
CA LYS A 291 -7.80 25.45 30.46
C LYS A 291 -8.90 25.80 31.47
N GLU A 292 -10.13 25.32 31.27
CA GLU A 292 -11.29 25.67 32.10
C GLU A 292 -11.33 24.91 33.44
N ALA A 293 -11.15 23.59 33.42
CA ALA A 293 -11.34 22.73 34.59
C ALA A 293 -10.05 22.55 35.43
N HIS A 294 -8.89 22.71 34.80
CA HIS A 294 -7.59 22.50 35.42
C HIS A 294 -6.70 23.75 35.42
N SER A 295 -7.15 24.88 34.84
CA SER A 295 -6.35 26.11 34.72
C SER A 295 -4.95 25.86 34.15
N PHE A 296 -4.85 24.88 33.25
CA PHE A 296 -3.60 24.45 32.64
C PHE A 296 -3.68 24.68 31.13
N ASP A 297 -2.85 25.59 30.63
CA ASP A 297 -2.72 25.83 29.20
C ASP A 297 -1.58 24.99 28.63
N PHE A 298 -1.95 23.87 28.00
CA PHE A 298 -0.97 22.98 27.38
C PHE A 298 -0.23 23.68 26.23
N GLU A 299 -0.95 24.39 25.36
CA GLU A 299 -0.38 25.04 24.18
C GLU A 299 0.66 26.09 24.56
N GLU A 300 0.35 26.93 25.55
CA GLU A 300 1.31 27.94 26.04
C GLU A 300 2.52 27.28 26.72
N THR A 301 2.32 26.16 27.42
CA THR A 301 3.42 25.50 28.14
C THR A 301 4.36 24.73 27.21
N VAL A 302 3.88 24.28 26.05
CA VAL A 302 4.67 23.51 25.07
C VAL A 302 5.14 24.33 23.87
N LYS A 303 4.89 25.65 23.86
CA LYS A 303 5.13 26.53 22.71
C LYS A 303 6.59 26.54 22.23
N ASP A 304 7.54 26.55 23.16
CA ASP A 304 8.98 26.63 22.87
C ASP A 304 9.67 25.25 22.94
N LEU A 305 8.91 24.15 22.93
CA LEU A 305 9.43 22.79 23.09
C LEU A 305 9.42 22.01 21.76
N THR A 306 10.46 21.22 21.53
CA THR A 306 10.53 20.25 20.42
C THR A 306 9.47 19.17 20.58
N PHE A 307 9.05 18.52 19.48
CA PHE A 307 8.06 17.44 19.51
C PHE A 307 8.37 16.38 20.58
N TYR A 308 9.61 15.89 20.64
CA TYR A 308 10.02 14.92 21.65
C TYR A 308 9.95 15.46 23.08
N GLN A 309 10.25 16.74 23.31
CA GLN A 309 10.05 17.36 24.62
C GLN A 309 8.57 17.45 24.99
N LYS A 310 7.67 17.72 24.03
CA LYS A 310 6.21 17.67 24.26
C LYS A 310 5.75 16.27 24.66
N VAL A 311 6.27 15.22 24.00
CA VAL A 311 6.00 13.82 24.36
C VAL A 311 6.46 13.52 25.80
N LYS A 312 7.67 13.95 26.18
CA LYS A 312 8.19 13.79 27.55
C LYS A 312 7.30 14.49 28.59
N VAL A 313 6.81 15.69 28.29
CA VAL A 313 5.89 16.44 29.16
C VAL A 313 4.60 15.66 29.40
N VAL A 314 3.99 15.12 28.34
CA VAL A 314 2.76 14.32 28.45
C VAL A 314 2.99 13.06 29.29
N ASN A 315 4.07 12.32 29.01
CA ASN A 315 4.42 11.12 29.76
C ASN A 315 4.75 11.42 31.23
N TYR A 316 5.42 12.54 31.51
CA TYR A 316 5.69 13.02 32.87
C TYR A 316 4.40 13.30 33.62
N ILE A 317 3.48 14.10 33.05
CA ILE A 317 2.20 14.43 33.71
C ILE A 317 1.42 13.15 34.02
N LYS A 318 1.30 12.24 33.04
CA LYS A 318 0.60 10.97 33.24
C LYS A 318 1.23 10.11 34.34
N ARG A 319 2.56 10.02 34.38
CA ARG A 319 3.28 9.29 35.42
C ARG A 319 3.06 9.91 36.81
N GLN A 320 3.10 11.23 36.94
CA GLN A 320 2.89 11.90 38.24
C GLN A 320 1.46 11.72 38.75
N ILE A 321 0.46 11.83 37.87
CA ILE A 321 -0.95 11.58 38.21
C ILE A 321 -1.16 10.11 38.62
N GLN A 322 -0.57 9.15 37.90
CA GLN A 322 -0.63 7.73 38.26
C GLN A 322 0.05 7.44 39.62
N LEU A 323 1.16 8.12 39.93
CA LEU A 323 1.89 7.98 41.18
C LEU A 323 1.29 8.77 42.35
N GLN A 324 0.16 9.45 42.14
CA GLN A 324 -0.46 10.35 43.10
C GLN A 324 0.55 11.38 43.67
N ARG A 325 1.31 11.99 42.77
CA ARG A 325 2.26 13.09 43.06
C ARG A 325 1.89 14.35 42.32
N CYS A 326 2.07 15.49 42.96
CA CYS A 326 1.89 16.79 42.33
C CYS A 326 2.92 17.02 41.21
N ILE A 327 2.47 17.50 40.05
CA ILE A 327 3.34 17.76 38.89
C ILE A 327 4.39 18.86 39.11
N PHE A 328 4.16 19.74 40.10
CA PHE A 328 4.99 20.92 40.36
C PHE A 328 5.90 20.74 41.59
N CYS A 329 5.33 20.33 42.73
CA CYS A 329 6.06 20.22 43.99
C CYS A 329 6.46 18.79 44.38
N GLU A 330 6.10 17.80 43.55
CA GLU A 330 6.40 16.36 43.72
C GLU A 330 5.87 15.70 45.02
N THR A 331 5.16 16.46 45.85
CA THR A 331 4.57 15.96 47.10
C THR A 331 3.47 14.94 46.80
N LYS A 332 3.49 13.83 47.53
CA LYS A 332 2.41 12.82 47.50
C LYS A 332 1.19 13.36 48.24
N SER A 333 0.02 13.21 47.64
CA SER A 333 -1.27 13.57 48.24
C SER A 333 -2.28 12.48 47.91
N ASP A 334 -3.18 12.17 48.84
CA ASP A 334 -4.27 11.21 48.59
C ASP A 334 -5.24 11.69 47.51
N ASN A 335 -5.32 13.02 47.30
CA ASN A 335 -6.07 13.63 46.21
C ASN A 335 -5.23 14.72 45.54
N VAL A 336 -4.41 14.31 44.56
CA VAL A 336 -3.49 15.22 43.85
C VAL A 336 -4.23 16.33 43.11
N LEU A 337 -5.41 16.04 42.56
CA LEU A 337 -6.18 17.03 41.79
C LEU A 337 -6.73 18.15 42.67
N GLU A 338 -7.20 17.84 43.88
CA GLU A 338 -7.60 18.86 44.86
C GLU A 338 -6.40 19.65 45.37
N HIS A 339 -5.27 19.00 45.62
CA HIS A 339 -4.03 19.69 45.98
C HIS A 339 -3.59 20.68 44.90
N MET A 340 -3.61 20.25 43.63
CA MET A 340 -3.23 21.08 42.50
C MET A 340 -4.18 22.28 42.31
N LYS A 341 -5.49 22.08 42.49
CA LYS A 341 -6.49 23.16 42.44
C LYS A 341 -6.33 24.16 43.59
N ASN A 342 -6.13 23.68 44.83
CA ASN A 342 -6.06 24.52 46.01
C ASN A 342 -4.76 25.33 46.11
N GLN A 343 -3.65 24.80 45.59
CA GLN A 343 -2.33 25.43 45.65
C GLN A 343 -1.90 26.06 44.31
N GLN A 344 -2.78 26.05 43.29
CA GLN A 344 -2.48 26.51 41.92
C GLN A 344 -1.22 25.85 41.31
N HIS A 345 -1.01 24.56 41.60
CA HIS A 345 0.12 23.76 41.11
C HIS A 345 -0.13 23.12 39.73
N CYS A 346 -1.07 23.66 38.96
CA CYS A 346 -1.31 23.29 37.57
C CYS A 346 -0.27 23.97 36.66
N LYS A 347 1.02 23.76 36.94
CA LYS A 347 2.17 24.25 36.17
C LYS A 347 3.24 23.17 36.13
N ILE A 348 3.96 23.06 35.02
CA ILE A 348 5.02 22.05 34.87
C ILE A 348 6.25 22.49 35.67
N ALA A 349 6.92 21.54 36.32
CA ALA A 349 8.17 21.76 37.05
C ALA A 349 9.32 22.16 36.10
N THR A 350 10.45 22.60 36.66
CA THR A 350 11.63 22.98 35.87
C THR A 350 12.07 21.87 34.92
N GLN A 351 12.55 22.23 33.71
CA GLN A 351 12.94 21.32 32.63
C GLN A 351 13.77 20.10 33.07
N LYS A 352 14.67 20.29 34.04
CA LYS A 352 15.51 19.21 34.61
C LYS A 352 14.72 18.04 35.21
N VAL A 353 13.47 18.23 35.61
CA VAL A 353 12.65 17.22 36.28
C VAL A 353 11.95 16.29 35.28
N TRP A 354 11.45 16.83 34.18
CA TRP A 354 10.66 16.09 33.19
C TRP A 354 11.44 15.75 31.92
N ASP A 355 12.53 16.45 31.61
CA ASP A 355 13.38 16.19 30.43
C ASP A 355 14.36 15.03 30.70
N GLN A 356 13.85 13.91 31.22
CA GLN A 356 14.62 12.70 31.50
C GLN A 356 14.40 11.64 30.40
N PRO A 357 15.41 10.83 30.04
CA PRO A 357 15.28 9.78 29.03
C PRO A 357 14.18 8.75 29.32
N GLU A 358 13.84 8.56 30.60
CA GLU A 358 12.77 7.65 31.02
C GLU A 358 11.38 8.02 30.47
N TYR A 359 11.15 9.30 30.16
CA TYR A 359 9.87 9.80 29.64
C TYR A 359 9.76 9.75 28.11
N TYR A 360 10.76 9.19 27.44
CA TYR A 360 10.76 9.00 25.99
C TYR A 360 9.79 7.90 25.55
N PHE A 361 9.57 6.91 26.41
CA PHE A 361 8.70 5.78 26.12
C PHE A 361 7.29 6.02 26.67
N PRO A 362 6.24 5.93 25.83
CA PRO A 362 4.85 6.01 26.30
C PRO A 362 4.55 4.98 27.38
N MET A 363 3.84 5.40 28.43
CA MET A 363 3.39 4.49 29.50
C MET A 363 2.29 3.51 29.01
N SER A 364 1.72 3.73 27.83
CA SER A 364 0.68 2.89 27.22
C SER A 364 0.84 2.84 25.69
N GLU A 365 0.74 1.64 25.09
CA GLU A 365 0.96 1.39 23.65
C GLU A 365 -0.04 2.11 22.72
N ASN A 366 -1.19 2.55 23.23
CA ASN A 366 -2.25 3.24 22.47
C ASN A 366 -2.62 4.59 23.12
N ASP A 367 -1.67 5.51 23.24
CA ASP A 367 -1.92 6.81 23.85
C ASP A 367 -2.58 7.79 22.87
N SER A 368 -3.91 7.84 22.88
CA SER A 368 -4.72 8.73 22.04
C SER A 368 -4.33 10.22 22.15
N PHE A 369 -3.76 10.66 23.27
CA PHE A 369 -3.32 12.05 23.44
C PHE A 369 -2.03 12.32 22.65
N LEU A 370 -1.07 11.38 22.69
CA LEU A 370 0.18 11.49 21.94
C LEU A 370 -0.04 11.46 20.42
N TYR A 371 -1.01 10.69 19.93
CA TYR A 371 -1.36 10.68 18.50
C TYR A 371 -1.92 12.01 17.97
N ASN A 372 -2.40 12.90 18.84
CA ASN A 372 -2.96 14.20 18.46
C ASN A 372 -2.01 15.38 18.76
N LEU A 373 -0.77 15.11 19.17
CA LEU A 373 0.22 16.16 19.43
C LEU A 373 0.62 16.90 18.15
N ASP A 374 0.68 16.19 17.02
CA ASP A 374 1.09 16.73 15.72
C ASP A 374 0.17 17.84 15.21
N ALA A 375 -1.11 17.83 15.60
CA ALA A 375 -2.07 18.87 15.25
C ALA A 375 -1.73 20.26 15.84
N THR A 376 -0.73 20.34 16.75
CA THR A 376 -0.29 21.60 17.38
C THR A 376 1.11 22.04 16.99
N SER A 377 1.84 21.28 16.17
CA SER A 377 3.20 21.60 15.72
C SER A 377 3.21 22.05 14.27
N ASN A 378 3.17 23.37 14.04
CA ASN A 378 3.50 23.98 12.75
C ASN A 378 4.96 24.45 12.71
N SER A 379 5.92 23.60 13.09
CA SER A 379 7.34 23.96 12.98
C SER A 379 8.19 22.73 12.69
N ASP A 380 8.59 22.62 11.44
CA ASP A 380 9.63 21.74 10.94
C ASP A 380 11.02 22.12 11.48
N GLU A 381 11.95 21.17 11.29
CA GLU A 381 13.41 21.21 11.50
C GLU A 381 13.94 20.62 12.83
N GLU A 382 14.23 19.31 12.81
CA GLU A 382 15.17 18.67 13.75
C GLU A 382 16.61 18.89 13.28
N SER A 383 17.40 19.60 14.10
CA SER A 383 18.86 19.59 14.04
C SER A 383 19.38 18.57 15.04
N ASP A 384 20.01 17.51 14.53
CA ASP A 384 20.74 16.52 15.31
C ASP A 384 21.95 17.19 16.00
N VAL A 385 21.91 17.26 17.34
CA VAL A 385 23.11 17.54 18.14
C VAL A 385 23.45 16.28 18.93
N GLU A 386 24.46 15.56 18.43
CA GLU A 386 25.17 14.49 19.12
C GLU A 386 25.68 14.98 20.50
N ASN A 387 25.14 14.42 21.58
CA ASN A 387 25.79 14.47 22.89
C ASN A 387 26.87 13.39 22.94
N LEU A 388 28.10 13.74 22.53
CA LEU A 388 29.30 13.07 23.00
C LEU A 388 29.51 13.45 24.48
N THR A 389 29.07 12.57 25.37
CA THR A 389 29.44 12.65 26.78
C THR A 389 30.89 12.24 26.95
N GLU A 390 31.71 13.20 27.40
CA GLU A 390 32.97 12.96 28.08
C GLU A 390 32.78 11.94 29.21
N ALA A 391 33.57 10.87 29.18
CA ALA A 391 33.83 10.05 30.36
C ALA A 391 35.25 9.46 30.28
N MET A 392 36.17 10.17 30.95
CA MET A 392 37.47 9.76 31.51
C MET A 392 38.60 9.35 30.57
#